data_AF-A0A2V8QW63-F1
#
_entry.id   AF-A0A2V8QW63-F1
#
_cell.length_a   1.000
_cell.length_b   1.000
_cell.length_c   1.000
_cell.angle_alpha   90.00
_cell.angle_beta   90.00
_cell.angle_gamma   90.00
#
_symmetry.space_group_name_H-M   'P 1'
#
loop_
_entity.id
_entity.type
_entity.pdbx_description
1 polymer ?
#
loop_
_entity_poly.entity_id
_entity_poly.type
_entity_poly.pdbx_seq_one_letter_code
_entity_poly.pdbx_strand_id
1 'polypeptide(L)'
;MSLKELNERVSAARRETEARGETFYPGPSRIHLAAFPPKERWDDWVELDSRAWPERKERRYMLVPTTCFNCESACGLLAYVDKE
;
A
#
# COMPACT_ATOMS: atom_id res chain seq x y z
N MET A 1 20.23 -14.36 8.18
CA MET A 1 18.98 -14.03 8.88
C MET A 1 17.90 -14.99 8.43
N SER A 2 17.24 -15.68 9.35
CA SER A 2 16.21 -16.66 9.07
C SER A 2 14.87 -15.99 8.71
N LEU A 3 13.98 -16.74 8.07
CA LEU A 3 12.61 -16.28 7.78
C LEU A 3 11.86 -15.93 9.07
N LYS A 4 12.13 -16.66 10.16
CA LYS A 4 11.53 -16.42 11.48
C LYS A 4 11.93 -15.05 12.04
N GLU A 5 13.22 -14.73 12.01
CA GLU A 5 13.75 -13.44 12.48
C GLU A 5 13.18 -12.26 11.67
N LEU A 6 13.00 -12.44 10.35
CA LEU A 6 12.36 -11.44 9.49
C LEU A 6 10.89 -11.22 9.86
N ASN A 7 10.14 -12.28 10.11
CA ASN A 7 8.72 -12.19 10.48
C ASN A 7 8.50 -11.55 11.85
N GLU A 8 9.41 -11.78 12.81
CA GLU A 8 9.35 -11.15 14.12
C GLU A 8 9.42 -9.62 14.04
N ARG A 9 10.23 -9.08 13.13
CA ARG A 9 10.38 -7.62 12.91
C ARG A 9 9.10 -6.92 12.44
N VAL A 10 8.20 -7.65 11.77
CA VAL A 10 6.94 -7.11 11.25
C VAL A 10 5.71 -7.57 12.03
N SER A 11 5.92 -8.29 13.15
CA SER A 11 4.83 -8.90 13.92
C SER A 11 3.82 -7.89 14.48
N ALA A 12 4.24 -6.67 14.84
CA ALA A 12 3.33 -5.60 15.27
C ALA A 12 2.47 -5.10 14.11
N ALA A 13 3.10 -4.72 12.99
CA ALA A 13 2.44 -4.30 11.75
C ALA A 13 1.37 -5.31 11.29
N ARG A 14 1.75 -6.59 11.35
CA ARG A 14 0.89 -7.71 10.98
C ARG A 14 -0.33 -7.78 11.90
N ARG A 15 -0.12 -7.79 13.22
CA ARG A 15 -1.22 -7.83 14.20
C ARG A 15 -2.20 -6.67 14.04
N GLU A 16 -1.70 -5.46 13.83
CA GLU A 16 -2.54 -4.28 13.64
C GLU A 16 -3.35 -4.35 12.34
N THR A 17 -2.74 -4.84 11.25
CA THR A 17 -3.39 -5.00 9.95
C THR A 17 -4.47 -6.08 10.02
N GLU A 18 -4.14 -7.25 10.58
CA GLU A 18 -5.10 -8.34 10.78
C GLU A 18 -6.24 -7.92 11.73
N ALA A 19 -5.96 -7.11 12.75
CA ALA A 19 -6.99 -6.58 13.66
C ALA A 19 -7.98 -5.63 12.98
N ARG A 20 -7.59 -4.99 11.86
CA ARG A 20 -8.49 -4.20 11.01
C ARG A 20 -9.24 -5.02 9.96
N GLY A 21 -9.01 -6.34 9.91
CA GLY A 21 -9.59 -7.22 8.88
C GLY A 21 -8.92 -7.08 7.51
N GLU A 22 -7.72 -6.53 7.45
CA GLU A 22 -6.99 -6.26 6.21
C GLU A 22 -5.96 -7.35 5.91
N THR A 23 -5.64 -7.52 4.61
CA THR A 23 -4.57 -8.43 4.22
C THR A 23 -3.20 -7.80 4.53
N PHE A 24 -2.39 -8.46 5.36
CA PHE A 24 -1.00 -8.07 5.60
C PHE A 24 -0.07 -8.56 4.49
N TYR A 25 0.62 -7.63 3.83
CA TYR A 25 1.65 -7.92 2.83
C TYR A 25 3.04 -7.61 3.39
N PRO A 26 3.88 -8.62 3.67
CA PRO A 26 5.28 -8.37 3.98
C PRO A 26 5.96 -7.91 2.68
N GLY A 27 6.14 -6.59 2.53
CA GLY A 27 6.80 -6.00 1.37
C GLY A 27 8.17 -6.65 1.08
N PRO A 28 8.77 -6.40 -0.09
CA PRO A 28 9.99 -7.09 -0.52
C PRO A 28 11.17 -6.94 0.45
N SER A 29 11.26 -5.82 1.15
CA SER A 29 12.25 -5.54 2.19
C SER A 29 11.96 -6.20 3.54
N ARG A 30 10.75 -6.73 3.75
CA ARG A 30 10.27 -7.36 5.00
C ARG A 30 10.54 -6.50 6.25
N ILE A 31 10.29 -5.21 6.12
CA ILE A 31 10.29 -4.22 7.20
C ILE A 31 8.88 -3.65 7.40
N HIS A 32 8.66 -2.86 8.45
CA HIS A 32 7.37 -2.28 8.83
C HIS A 32 6.85 -1.19 7.86
N LEU A 33 7.44 -1.00 6.68
CA LEU A 33 6.91 -0.06 5.68
C LEU A 33 6.03 -0.83 4.71
N ALA A 34 4.75 -0.43 4.63
CA ALA A 34 3.84 -0.93 3.61
C ALA A 34 4.26 -0.40 2.23
N ALA A 35 4.26 -1.28 1.22
CA ALA A 35 4.59 -0.89 -0.15
C ALA A 35 3.40 -0.23 -0.88
N PHE A 36 2.17 -0.54 -0.45
CA PHE A 36 0.92 -0.06 -1.02
C PHE A 36 -0.21 -0.19 0.03
N PRO A 37 -1.33 0.53 -0.15
CA PRO A 37 -2.51 0.41 0.72
C PRO A 37 -3.11 -1.00 0.73
N PRO A 38 -3.77 -1.44 1.81
CA PRO A 38 -4.46 -2.73 1.84
C PRO A 38 -5.55 -2.80 0.75
N LYS A 39 -5.63 -3.93 0.05
CA LYS A 39 -6.52 -4.10 -1.12
C LYS A 39 -7.99 -3.90 -0.79
N GLU A 40 -8.37 -4.17 0.46
CA GLU A 40 -9.72 -4.01 0.97
C GLU A 40 -10.20 -2.54 0.93
N ARG A 41 -9.29 -1.59 0.74
CA ARG A 41 -9.58 -0.15 0.64
C ARG A 41 -9.39 0.43 -0.77
N TRP A 42 -9.07 -0.39 -1.77
CA TRP A 42 -8.74 0.11 -3.10
C TRP A 42 -9.94 0.71 -3.84
N ASP A 43 -11.15 0.24 -3.57
CA ASP A 43 -12.36 0.85 -4.13
C ASP A 43 -12.58 2.28 -3.63
N ASP A 44 -12.03 2.62 -2.46
CA ASP A 44 -12.21 3.90 -1.80
C ASP A 44 -11.02 4.32 -0.92
N TRP A 45 -9.97 4.83 -1.56
CA TRP A 45 -8.75 5.24 -0.88
C TRP A 45 -8.74 6.75 -0.63
N VAL A 46 -8.43 7.15 0.61
CA VAL A 46 -8.27 8.57 0.99
C VAL A 46 -6.81 8.85 1.31
N GLU A 47 -6.25 9.91 0.72
CA GLU A 47 -4.88 10.37 0.93
C GLU A 47 -4.81 11.90 1.02
N LEU A 48 -3.78 12.43 1.68
CA LEU A 48 -3.57 13.88 1.75
C LEU A 48 -2.86 14.39 0.48
N ASP A 49 -3.32 15.54 -0.05
CA ASP A 49 -2.65 16.22 -1.15
C ASP A 49 -1.30 16.76 -0.68
N SER A 50 -0.22 16.16 -1.18
CA SER A 50 1.15 16.54 -0.86
C SER A 50 1.49 17.98 -1.26
N ARG A 51 0.77 18.56 -2.23
CA ARG A 51 0.98 19.94 -2.70
C ARG A 51 0.20 20.97 -1.87
N ALA A 52 -0.74 20.53 -1.03
CA ALA A 52 -1.56 21.42 -0.21
C ALA A 52 -0.92 21.75 1.15
N TRP A 53 0.24 21.18 1.48
CA TRP A 53 0.92 21.43 2.74
C TRP A 53 1.11 22.94 2.99
N PRO A 54 0.78 23.46 4.20
CA PRO A 54 0.45 22.75 5.44
C PRO A 54 -1.03 22.39 5.64
N GLU A 55 -1.90 22.71 4.67
CA GLU A 55 -3.32 22.39 4.74
C GLU A 55 -3.53 20.88 4.60
N ARG A 56 -4.36 20.30 5.47
CA ARG A 56 -4.69 18.87 5.47
C ARG A 56 -5.82 18.59 4.47
N LYS A 57 -5.54 18.75 3.18
CA LYS A 57 -6.52 18.52 2.12
C LYS A 57 -6.59 17.04 1.75
N GLU A 58 -7.72 16.39 1.98
CA GLU A 58 -7.96 15.00 1.58
C GLU A 58 -8.34 14.89 0.09
N ARG A 59 -7.90 13.82 -0.56
CA ARG A 59 -8.29 13.41 -1.91
C ARG A 59 -8.73 11.95 -1.90
N ARG A 60 -9.71 11.61 -2.73
CA ARG A 60 -10.37 10.31 -2.76
C ARG A 60 -10.14 9.63 -4.11
N TYR A 61 -9.61 8.42 -4.09
CA TYR A 61 -9.17 7.68 -5.27
C TYR A 61 -9.82 6.30 -5.34
N MET A 62 -9.93 5.77 -6.55
CA MET A 62 -9.99 4.32 -6.78
C MET A 62 -8.59 3.83 -7.17
N LEU A 63 -8.12 2.77 -6.53
CA LEU A 63 -6.83 2.16 -6.84
C LEU A 63 -7.03 0.92 -7.71
N VAL A 64 -6.36 0.87 -8.85
CA VAL A 64 -6.49 -0.23 -9.81
C VAL A 64 -5.13 -0.92 -10.00
N PRO A 65 -5.00 -2.22 -9.66
CA PRO A 65 -3.77 -2.95 -9.93
C PRO A 65 -3.56 -3.08 -11.44
N THR A 66 -2.36 -2.79 -11.91
CA THR A 66 -2.05 -2.83 -13.34
C THR A 66 -0.62 -3.30 -13.60
N THR A 67 -0.33 -3.58 -14.87
CA THR A 67 0.97 -4.07 -15.31
C THR A 67 1.53 -3.13 -16.36
N CYS A 68 2.79 -2.72 -16.19
CA CYS A 68 3.49 -1.88 -17.16
C CYS A 68 4.04 -2.71 -18.32
N PHE A 69 3.82 -2.23 -19.56
CA PHE A 69 4.31 -2.87 -20.78
C PHE A 69 5.35 -2.03 -21.55
N ASN A 70 5.87 -0.94 -20.99
CA ASN A 70 6.76 -0.03 -21.71
C ASN A 70 8.10 -0.68 -22.13
N CYS A 71 8.70 -1.50 -21.26
CA CYS A 71 9.98 -2.18 -21.50
C CYS A 71 9.87 -3.71 -21.49
N GLU A 72 8.65 -4.24 -21.62
CA GLU A 72 8.34 -5.69 -21.57
C GLU A 72 8.72 -6.40 -20.25
N SER A 73 9.17 -5.69 -19.22
CA SER A 73 9.53 -6.26 -17.90
C SER A 73 8.33 -6.58 -17.01
N ALA A 74 7.11 -6.22 -17.43
CA ALA A 74 5.86 -6.49 -16.73
C ALA A 74 5.85 -6.04 -15.24
N CYS A 75 6.38 -4.84 -14.95
CA CYS A 75 6.38 -4.32 -13.59
C CYS A 75 4.95 -4.19 -13.04
N GLY A 76 4.72 -4.68 -11.82
CA GLY A 76 3.48 -4.44 -11.10
C GLY A 76 3.37 -2.99 -10.67
N LEU A 77 2.28 -2.33 -11.06
CA LEU A 77 1.95 -0.95 -10.72
C LEU A 77 0.58 -0.88 -10.03
N LEU A 78 0.34 0.21 -9.31
CA LEU A 78 -0.97 0.55 -8.76
C LEU A 78 -1.37 1.92 -9.29
N ALA A 79 -2.41 1.97 -10.11
CA ALA A 79 -2.91 3.19 -10.71
C ALA A 79 -3.87 3.90 -9.76
N TYR A 80 -3.67 5.20 -9.54
CA TYR A 80 -4.56 6.06 -8.76
C TYR A 80 -5.51 6.77 -9.71
N VAL A 81 -6.80 6.43 -9.64
CA VAL A 81 -7.86 7.04 -10.45
C VAL A 81 -8.59 8.06 -9.59
N ASP A 82 -8.47 9.32 -9.95
CA ASP A 82 -9.25 10.40 -9.34
C ASP A 82 -10.72 10.24 -9.72
N LYS A 83 -11.60 10.39 -8.74
CA LYS A 83 -13.06 10.30 -8.95
C LYS A 83 -13.70 11.67 -9.20
N GLU A 84 -12.93 12.75 -9.07
CA GLU A 84 -13.34 14.14 -9.31
C GLU A 84 -12.84 14.70 -10.64
#